data_AF-A0A7W1UM02-F1
#
_entry.id   AF-A0A7W1UM02-F1
#
_cell.length_a   1.000
_cell.length_b   1.000
_cell.length_c   1.000
_cell.angle_alpha   90.00
_cell.angle_beta   90.00
_cell.angle_gamma   90.00
#
_symmetry.space_group_name_H-M   'P 1'
#
loop_
_entity.id
_entity.type
_entity.pdbx_description
1 polymer ?
#
loop_
_entity_poly.entity_id
_entity_poly.type
_entity_poly.pdbx_seq_one_letter_code
_entity_poly.pdbx_strand_id
1 'polypeptide(L)'
;MPSPTLPLWFQRLPAELTRRLERAEAAAREARNETHAAQALELVAILAPRLPFDEAVDRYIEIMGLTGDEAEIVRTRALVLLSDPEVEDNLAGERHRGWSFDWRYATPLGALRYIRRHLRRNAEEDLWMELATARAEEALVRAHVEHALGFARLLGDEAPPTRGVSYYLNQLELPTARAHAVYQRALAQLAETYLPRLAKGGVKTQQSRTRV
;
A
#
# COMPACT_ATOMS: atom_id res chain seq x y z
N MET A 1 25.62 10.36 -9.44
CA MET A 1 24.30 10.13 -10.04
C MET A 1 23.86 11.42 -10.72
N PRO A 2 23.55 11.45 -12.02
CA PRO A 2 22.99 12.64 -12.63
C PRO A 2 21.60 12.89 -12.05
N SER A 3 21.36 14.10 -11.53
CA SER A 3 20.04 14.51 -11.03
C SER A 3 18.98 14.26 -12.11
N PRO A 4 17.81 13.69 -11.79
CA PRO A 4 16.72 13.59 -12.75
C PRO A 4 16.47 14.98 -13.30
N THR A 5 16.55 15.12 -14.63
CA THR A 5 16.44 16.41 -15.30
C THR A 5 15.02 16.92 -15.08
N LEU A 6 14.84 17.74 -14.04
CA LEU A 6 13.53 18.28 -13.72
C LEU A 6 13.04 19.04 -14.95
N PRO A 7 11.82 18.75 -15.45
CA PRO A 7 11.31 19.39 -16.65
C PRO A 7 11.33 20.92 -16.47
N LEU A 8 11.70 21.65 -17.53
CA LEU A 8 12.03 23.09 -17.51
C LEU A 8 11.00 24.00 -16.81
N TRP A 9 9.74 23.60 -16.73
CA TRP A 9 8.70 24.35 -16.01
C TRP A 9 8.92 24.37 -14.49
N PHE A 10 9.62 23.39 -13.93
CA PHE A 10 9.94 23.30 -12.50
C PHE A 10 10.97 24.35 -12.05
N GLN A 11 11.89 24.72 -12.95
CA GLN A 11 12.92 25.73 -12.69
C GLN A 11 12.36 27.15 -12.53
N ARG A 12 11.05 27.33 -12.78
CA ARG A 12 10.35 28.62 -12.70
C ARG A 12 9.40 28.73 -11.51
N LEU A 13 9.32 27.71 -10.65
CA LEU A 13 8.41 27.77 -9.51
C LEU A 13 8.90 28.79 -8.46
N PRO A 14 7.99 29.56 -7.84
CA PRO A 14 8.33 30.42 -6.72
C PRO A 14 9.00 29.63 -5.58
N ALA A 15 10.01 30.21 -4.93
CA ALA A 15 10.78 29.51 -3.90
C ALA A 15 9.90 29.00 -2.74
N GLU A 16 8.83 29.72 -2.42
CA GLU A 16 7.88 29.29 -1.39
C GLU A 16 7.06 28.05 -1.81
N LEU A 17 6.68 27.97 -3.09
CA LEU A 17 5.98 26.80 -3.61
C LEU A 17 6.92 25.59 -3.61
N THR A 18 8.18 25.76 -3.99
CA THR A 18 9.22 24.72 -3.88
C THR A 18 9.32 24.19 -2.46
N ARG A 19 9.44 25.06 -1.45
CA ARG A 19 9.49 24.66 -0.03
C ARG A 19 8.22 23.93 0.43
N ARG A 20 7.05 24.30 -0.08
CA ARG A 20 5.79 23.59 0.23
C ARG A 20 5.75 22.19 -0.40
N LEU A 21 6.26 22.05 -1.62
CA LEU A 21 6.37 20.75 -2.30
C LEU A 21 7.38 19.85 -1.59
N GLU A 22 8.54 20.36 -1.19
CA GLU A 22 9.54 19.62 -0.40
C GLU A 22 8.95 19.10 0.92
N ARG A 23 8.17 19.92 1.64
CA ARG A 23 7.45 19.48 2.85
C ARG A 23 6.42 18.40 2.54
N ALA A 24 5.66 18.55 1.47
CA ALA A 24 4.66 17.56 1.06
C ALA A 24 5.32 16.24 0.64
N GLU A 25 6.50 16.30 0.03
CA GLU A 25 7.32 15.16 -0.35
C GLU A 25 7.83 14.40 0.89
N ALA A 26 8.36 15.13 1.87
CA ALA A 26 8.77 14.58 3.15
C ALA A 26 7.58 13.89 3.87
N ALA A 27 6.42 14.55 3.91
CA ALA A 27 5.20 13.97 4.48
C ALA A 27 4.76 12.70 3.74
N ALA A 28 4.90 12.66 2.40
CA ALA A 28 4.57 11.47 1.62
C ALA A 28 5.52 10.29 1.88
N ARG A 29 6.84 10.55 2.05
CA ARG A 29 7.80 9.51 2.44
C ARG A 29 7.49 8.97 3.83
N GLU A 30 7.15 9.85 4.75
CA GLU A 30 6.78 9.50 6.11
C GLU A 30 5.52 8.61 6.14
N ALA A 31 4.46 9.03 5.45
CA ALA A 31 3.22 8.25 5.34
C ALA A 31 3.43 6.88 4.66
N ARG A 32 4.34 6.78 3.68
CA ARG A 32 4.72 5.51 3.08
C ARG A 32 5.38 4.58 4.10
N ASN A 33 6.32 5.09 4.90
CA ASN A 33 7.00 4.31 5.93
C ASN A 33 6.03 3.86 7.04
N GLU A 34 5.13 4.73 7.45
CA GLU A 34 4.04 4.42 8.40
C GLU A 34 3.10 3.34 7.84
N THR A 35 2.70 3.47 6.57
CA THR A 35 1.89 2.45 5.90
C THR A 35 2.60 1.10 5.88
N HIS A 36 3.90 1.08 5.58
CA HIS A 36 4.65 -0.18 5.61
C HIS A 36 4.69 -0.80 7.01
N ALA A 37 4.93 0.00 8.05
CA ALA A 37 4.97 -0.49 9.43
C ALA A 37 3.61 -1.06 9.88
N ALA A 38 2.51 -0.36 9.58
CA ALA A 38 1.17 -0.83 9.89
C ALA A 38 0.85 -2.15 9.17
N GLN A 39 1.20 -2.27 7.88
CA GLN A 39 0.98 -3.50 7.12
C GLN A 39 1.88 -4.67 7.56
N ALA A 40 3.09 -4.39 8.05
CA ALA A 40 3.96 -5.41 8.62
C ALA A 40 3.34 -6.02 9.88
N LEU A 41 2.77 -5.21 10.77
CA LEU A 41 2.10 -5.70 11.99
C LEU A 41 0.83 -6.48 11.68
N GLU A 42 0.08 -6.01 10.70
CA GLU A 42 -1.08 -6.72 10.18
C GLU A 42 -0.71 -8.10 9.61
N LEU A 43 0.46 -8.24 8.98
CA LEU A 43 1.00 -9.54 8.58
C LEU A 43 1.42 -10.39 9.79
N VAL A 44 2.15 -9.79 10.74
CA VAL A 44 2.53 -10.44 12.00
C VAL A 44 1.28 -11.02 12.68
N ALA A 45 0.20 -10.26 12.81
CA ALA A 45 -1.04 -10.72 13.42
C ALA A 45 -1.66 -11.93 12.69
N ILE A 46 -1.53 -12.01 11.36
CA ILE A 46 -1.99 -13.14 10.55
C ILE A 46 -1.12 -14.39 10.79
N LEU A 47 0.20 -14.20 10.90
CA LEU A 47 1.19 -15.28 11.00
C LEU A 47 1.56 -15.67 12.43
N ALA A 48 1.17 -14.86 13.41
CA ALA A 48 1.39 -15.01 14.84
C ALA A 48 1.31 -16.46 15.35
N PRO A 49 0.27 -17.26 14.98
CA PRO A 49 0.18 -18.65 15.44
C PRO A 49 1.23 -19.62 14.89
N ARG A 50 2.09 -19.17 13.97
CA ARG A 50 2.97 -19.99 13.13
C ARG A 50 4.40 -19.48 13.06
N LEU A 51 4.62 -18.17 13.19
CA LEU A 51 5.89 -17.52 12.95
C LEU A 51 6.22 -16.53 14.08
N PRO A 52 7.46 -16.50 14.60
CA PRO A 52 7.89 -15.46 15.51
C PRO A 52 7.77 -14.06 14.88
N PHE A 53 7.54 -13.04 15.72
CA PHE A 53 7.43 -11.64 15.31
C PHE A 53 8.53 -11.19 14.36
N ASP A 54 9.80 -11.35 14.76
CA ASP A 54 10.95 -10.86 14.00
C ASP A 54 11.03 -11.52 12.62
N GLU A 55 10.74 -12.82 12.54
CA GLU A 55 10.76 -13.58 11.29
C GLU A 55 9.58 -13.18 10.37
N ALA A 56 8.42 -12.86 10.92
CA ALA A 56 7.29 -12.31 10.15
C ALA A 56 7.58 -10.92 9.59
N VAL A 57 8.24 -10.05 10.37
CA VAL A 57 8.69 -8.72 9.90
C VAL A 57 9.76 -8.86 8.81
N ASP A 58 10.72 -9.77 8.97
CA ASP A 58 11.75 -10.05 7.96
C ASP A 58 11.13 -10.51 6.64
N ARG A 59 10.14 -11.41 6.72
CA ARG A 59 9.44 -11.91 5.54
C ARG A 59 8.64 -10.81 4.85
N TYR A 60 8.05 -9.88 5.60
CA TYR A 60 7.41 -8.71 5.03
C TYR A 60 8.41 -7.81 4.29
N ILE A 61 9.54 -7.48 4.93
CA ILE A 61 10.61 -6.66 4.35
C ILE A 61 11.10 -7.27 3.03
N GLU A 62 11.34 -8.59 3.03
CA GLU A 62 11.78 -9.33 1.85
C GLU A 62 10.75 -9.26 0.71
N ILE A 63 9.49 -9.57 0.99
CA ILE A 63 8.44 -9.61 -0.03
C ILE A 63 8.14 -8.22 -0.60
N MET A 64 8.16 -7.20 0.25
CA MET A 64 7.96 -5.82 -0.18
C MET A 64 9.21 -5.21 -0.83
N GLY A 65 10.34 -5.94 -0.86
CA GLY A 65 11.59 -5.50 -1.48
C GLY A 65 12.21 -4.29 -0.80
N LEU A 66 12.02 -4.13 0.51
CA LEU A 66 12.56 -3.00 1.28
C LEU A 66 14.05 -3.21 1.54
N THR A 67 14.84 -2.14 1.38
CA THR A 67 16.31 -2.23 1.52
C THR A 67 16.86 -1.05 2.33
N GLY A 68 18.06 -1.25 2.90
CA GLY A 68 18.77 -0.22 3.66
C GLY A 68 17.91 0.42 4.74
N ASP A 69 17.89 1.75 4.76
CA ASP A 69 17.19 2.57 5.75
C ASP A 69 15.67 2.29 5.80
N GLU A 70 15.04 1.93 4.67
CA GLU A 70 13.60 1.65 4.64
C GLU A 70 13.26 0.41 5.46
N ALA A 71 14.08 -0.64 5.38
CA ALA A 71 13.91 -1.87 6.14
C ALA A 71 14.13 -1.63 7.64
N GLU A 72 15.14 -0.84 8.00
CA GLU A 72 15.44 -0.50 9.41
C GLU A 72 14.32 0.33 10.04
N ILE A 73 13.79 1.32 9.32
CA ILE A 73 12.67 2.15 9.76
C ILE A 73 11.43 1.29 10.00
N VAL A 74 11.09 0.40 9.07
CA VAL A 74 9.91 -0.45 9.18
C VAL A 74 10.04 -1.41 10.37
N ARG A 75 11.19 -2.06 10.55
CA ARG A 75 11.44 -2.93 11.71
C ARG A 75 11.28 -2.16 13.03
N THR A 76 11.94 -1.01 13.13
CA THR A 76 11.91 -0.19 14.36
C THR A 76 10.49 0.27 14.67
N ARG A 77 9.73 0.72 13.68
CA ARG A 77 8.35 1.17 13.88
C ARG A 77 7.41 0.03 14.22
N ALA A 78 7.57 -1.13 13.60
CA ALA A 78 6.80 -2.32 13.95
C ALA A 78 7.02 -2.67 15.43
N LEU A 79 8.26 -2.64 15.93
CA LEU A 79 8.56 -2.87 17.35
C LEU A 79 7.92 -1.82 18.28
N VAL A 80 7.92 -0.54 17.88
CA VAL A 80 7.30 0.53 18.67
C VAL A 80 5.79 0.32 18.76
N LEU A 81 5.14 0.02 17.64
CA LEU A 81 3.69 -0.23 17.59
C LEU A 81 3.29 -1.54 18.27
N LEU A 82 4.18 -2.54 18.32
CA LEU A 82 3.98 -3.76 19.10
C LEU A 82 3.95 -3.48 20.61
N SER A 83 4.70 -2.47 21.08
CA SER A 83 4.74 -2.07 22.49
C SER A 83 3.42 -1.39 22.95
N ASP A 84 2.45 -1.24 22.05
CA ASP A 84 1.09 -0.84 22.40
C ASP A 84 0.36 -2.03 23.04
N PRO A 85 -0.11 -1.91 24.31
CA PRO A 85 -0.75 -3.02 25.03
C PRO A 85 -1.99 -3.58 24.33
N GLU A 86 -2.69 -2.82 23.48
CA GLU A 86 -3.80 -3.35 22.67
C GLU A 86 -3.34 -4.36 21.60
N VAL A 87 -2.13 -4.18 21.07
CA VAL A 87 -1.51 -5.06 20.08
C VAL A 87 -0.85 -6.26 20.76
N GLU A 88 -0.21 -6.03 21.92
CA GLU A 88 0.45 -7.08 22.70
C GLU A 88 -0.53 -8.15 23.20
N ASP A 89 -1.72 -7.75 23.69
CA ASP A 89 -2.76 -8.68 24.15
C ASP A 89 -3.29 -9.60 23.03
N ASN A 90 -3.33 -9.13 21.78
CA ASN A 90 -3.74 -9.92 20.62
C ASN A 90 -2.69 -10.98 20.24
N LEU A 91 -1.41 -10.74 20.53
CA LEU A 91 -0.29 -11.63 20.21
C LEU A 91 0.08 -12.54 21.39
N ALA A 92 -0.24 -12.17 22.64
CA ALA A 92 0.10 -12.93 23.85
C ALA A 92 -0.54 -14.34 23.93
N GLY A 93 -1.50 -14.68 23.05
CA GLY A 93 -2.03 -16.04 22.86
C GLY A 93 -1.00 -17.06 22.32
N GLU A 94 0.20 -16.62 21.95
CA GLU A 94 1.24 -17.37 21.22
C GLU A 94 2.07 -18.37 22.04
N ARG A 95 2.09 -18.32 23.38
CA ARG A 95 3.20 -18.96 24.12
C ARG A 95 3.21 -20.48 24.23
N HIS A 96 2.24 -21.24 23.72
CA HIS A 96 2.21 -22.70 23.92
C HIS A 96 1.81 -23.49 22.67
N ARG A 97 2.80 -23.91 21.88
CA ARG A 97 2.75 -25.21 21.18
C ARG A 97 4.16 -25.72 20.85
N GLY A 98 4.81 -26.25 21.88
CA GLY A 98 6.06 -27.00 21.74
C GLY A 98 5.91 -28.15 20.75
N TRP A 99 6.97 -28.37 19.98
CA TRP A 99 7.14 -29.50 19.07
C TRP A 99 7.02 -30.81 19.85
N SER A 100 5.83 -31.42 19.81
CA SER A 100 5.59 -32.74 20.38
C SER A 100 5.65 -33.78 19.26
N PHE A 101 6.59 -34.71 19.39
CA PHE A 101 6.69 -35.88 18.52
C PHE A 101 5.50 -36.80 18.81
N ASP A 102 4.47 -36.74 17.94
CA ASP A 102 3.29 -37.59 18.07
C ASP A 102 3.55 -38.94 17.39
N TRP A 103 3.64 -40.01 18.20
CA TRP A 103 3.86 -41.40 17.75
C TRP A 103 2.84 -41.87 16.69
N ARG A 104 1.70 -41.18 16.55
CA ARG A 104 0.70 -41.41 15.49
C ARG A 104 1.23 -41.21 14.07
N TYR A 105 2.35 -40.51 13.88
CA TYR A 105 3.00 -40.32 12.58
C TYR A 105 4.05 -41.40 12.23
N ALA A 106 4.34 -42.33 13.14
CA ALA A 106 5.29 -43.42 12.90
C ALA A 106 4.74 -44.54 11.98
N THR A 107 3.53 -44.40 11.45
CA THR A 107 2.93 -45.32 10.47
C THR A 107 2.93 -44.71 9.07
N PRO A 108 3.01 -45.49 7.97
CA PRO A 108 3.00 -44.97 6.61
C PRO A 108 1.77 -44.09 6.30
N LEU A 109 0.59 -44.47 6.79
CA LEU A 109 -0.65 -43.68 6.68
C LEU A 109 -0.61 -42.41 7.54
N GLY A 110 0.01 -42.48 8.72
CA GLY A 110 0.24 -41.32 9.60
C GLY A 110 1.19 -40.31 8.97
N ALA A 111 2.31 -40.75 8.41
CA ALA A 111 3.27 -39.94 7.67
C ALA A 111 2.61 -39.27 6.45
N LEU A 112 1.81 -40.00 5.66
CA LEU A 112 1.06 -39.43 4.54
C LEU A 112 0.07 -38.34 4.99
N ARG A 113 -0.64 -38.56 6.11
CA ARG A 113 -1.56 -37.58 6.69
C ARG A 113 -0.82 -36.36 7.25
N TYR A 114 0.35 -36.55 7.85
CA TYR A 114 1.24 -35.46 8.29
C TYR A 114 1.69 -34.62 7.10
N ILE A 115 2.22 -35.26 6.06
CA ILE A 115 2.67 -34.59 4.82
C ILE A 115 1.51 -33.82 4.19
N ARG A 116 0.33 -34.43 4.03
CA ARG A 116 -0.85 -33.72 3.49
C ARG A 116 -1.27 -32.52 4.35
N ARG A 117 -1.24 -32.66 5.68
CA ARG A 117 -1.57 -31.56 6.60
C ARG A 117 -0.54 -30.45 6.51
N HIS A 118 0.74 -30.79 6.39
CA HIS A 118 1.82 -29.83 6.26
C HIS A 118 1.74 -29.09 4.92
N LEU A 119 1.56 -29.81 3.80
CA LEU A 119 1.33 -29.20 2.49
C LEU A 119 0.12 -28.27 2.48
N ARG A 120 -0.99 -28.67 3.11
CA ARG A 120 -2.17 -27.80 3.23
C ARG A 120 -1.90 -26.56 4.07
N ARG A 121 -1.17 -26.68 5.18
CA ARG A 121 -0.78 -25.53 6.00
C ARG A 121 0.12 -24.57 5.23
N ASN A 122 1.11 -25.09 4.52
CA ASN A 122 2.01 -24.27 3.70
C ASN A 122 1.24 -23.56 2.58
N ALA A 123 0.29 -24.23 1.93
CA ALA A 123 -0.56 -23.60 0.92
C ALA A 123 -1.49 -22.50 1.50
N GLU A 124 -2.01 -22.70 2.72
CA GLU A 124 -2.78 -21.68 3.43
C GLU A 124 -1.89 -20.47 3.80
N GLU A 125 -0.66 -20.72 4.26
CA GLU A 125 0.32 -19.67 4.55
C GLU A 125 0.71 -18.89 3.30
N ASP A 126 1.04 -19.57 2.19
CA ASP A 126 1.37 -18.93 0.92
C ASP A 126 0.23 -18.02 0.42
N LEU A 127 -1.02 -18.50 0.52
CA LEU A 127 -2.20 -17.69 0.19
C LEU A 127 -2.31 -16.46 1.09
N TRP A 128 -2.10 -16.62 2.39
CA TRP A 128 -2.17 -15.49 3.32
C TRP A 128 -1.08 -14.46 3.08
N MET A 129 0.14 -14.92 2.75
CA MET A 129 1.23 -14.04 2.33
C MET A 129 0.83 -13.25 1.08
N GLU A 130 0.34 -13.93 0.03
CA GLU A 130 -0.09 -13.28 -1.21
C GLU A 130 -1.19 -12.23 -0.97
N LEU A 131 -2.22 -12.58 -0.19
CA LEU A 131 -3.31 -11.65 0.15
C LEU A 131 -2.85 -10.48 1.01
N ALA A 132 -1.96 -10.72 1.98
CA ALA A 132 -1.40 -9.67 2.81
C ALA A 132 -0.53 -8.71 2.00
N THR A 133 0.28 -9.22 1.07
CA THR A 133 1.05 -8.41 0.12
C THR A 133 0.12 -7.58 -0.77
N ALA A 134 -0.93 -8.17 -1.32
CA ALA A 134 -1.91 -7.44 -2.14
C ALA A 134 -2.60 -6.33 -1.33
N ARG A 135 -2.95 -6.59 -0.06
CA ARG A 135 -3.51 -5.58 0.85
C ARG A 135 -2.51 -4.47 1.14
N ALA A 136 -1.23 -4.80 1.35
CA ALA A 136 -0.18 -3.83 1.59
C ALA A 136 0.05 -2.93 0.37
N GLU A 137 0.13 -3.50 -0.83
CA GLU A 137 0.21 -2.74 -2.09
C GLU A 137 -0.99 -1.82 -2.28
N GLU A 138 -2.20 -2.29 -1.98
CA GLU A 138 -3.41 -1.46 -2.04
C GLU A 138 -3.36 -0.28 -1.06
N ALA A 139 -2.90 -0.51 0.18
CA ALA A 139 -2.74 0.54 1.18
C ALA A 139 -1.71 1.58 0.74
N LEU A 140 -0.56 1.15 0.19
CA LEU A 140 0.47 2.04 -0.34
C LEU A 140 -0.04 2.86 -1.52
N VAL A 141 -0.73 2.23 -2.47
CA VAL A 141 -1.34 2.95 -3.61
C VAL A 141 -2.31 4.01 -3.09
N ARG A 142 -3.15 3.70 -2.10
CA ARG A 142 -4.10 4.66 -1.52
C ARG A 142 -3.39 5.86 -0.90
N ALA A 143 -2.37 5.62 -0.07
CA ALA A 143 -1.57 6.69 0.54
C ALA A 143 -0.92 7.56 -0.54
N HIS A 144 -0.31 6.96 -1.55
CA HIS A 144 0.30 7.69 -2.66
C HIS A 144 -0.71 8.50 -3.49
N VAL A 145 -1.93 8.00 -3.70
CA VAL A 145 -2.99 8.75 -4.40
C VAL A 145 -3.37 10.01 -3.62
N GLU A 146 -3.54 9.90 -2.30
CA GLU A 146 -3.85 11.04 -1.44
C GLU A 146 -2.79 12.15 -1.55
N HIS A 147 -1.50 11.77 -1.45
CA HIS A 147 -0.40 12.72 -1.57
C HIS A 147 -0.26 13.27 -3.00
N ALA A 148 -0.43 12.45 -4.05
CA ALA A 148 -0.41 12.91 -5.43
C ALA A 148 -1.47 13.98 -5.71
N LEU A 149 -2.68 13.80 -5.18
CA LEU A 149 -3.75 14.80 -5.25
C LEU A 149 -3.42 16.04 -4.39
N GLY A 150 -2.75 15.86 -3.25
CA GLY A 150 -2.16 16.95 -2.48
C GLY A 150 -1.21 17.81 -3.31
N PHE A 151 -0.29 17.19 -4.05
CA PHE A 151 0.65 17.87 -4.94
C PHE A 151 -0.06 18.62 -6.08
N ALA A 152 -1.05 17.97 -6.72
CA ALA A 152 -1.87 18.62 -7.74
C ALA A 152 -2.57 19.89 -7.20
N ARG A 153 -3.10 19.82 -5.96
CA ARG A 153 -3.71 20.97 -5.28
C ARG A 153 -2.70 22.06 -4.91
N LEU A 154 -1.48 21.67 -4.49
CA LEU A 154 -0.42 22.63 -4.12
C LEU A 154 0.06 23.45 -5.31
N LEU A 155 0.19 22.83 -6.49
CA LEU A 155 0.56 23.54 -7.70
C LEU A 155 -0.52 24.52 -8.17
N GLY A 156 -1.80 24.22 -7.91
CA GLY A 156 -2.90 25.13 -8.21
C GLY A 156 -2.88 25.61 -9.66
N ASP A 157 -2.87 26.93 -9.85
CA ASP A 157 -2.90 27.56 -11.18
C ASP A 157 -1.53 27.55 -11.90
N GLU A 158 -0.45 27.18 -11.22
CA GLU A 158 0.91 27.15 -11.81
C GLU A 158 1.09 25.99 -12.80
N ALA A 159 0.29 24.93 -12.69
CA ALA A 159 0.34 23.78 -13.60
C ALA A 159 -0.98 23.00 -13.66
N PRO A 160 -1.30 22.35 -14.80
CA PRO A 160 -2.42 21.41 -14.86
C PRO A 160 -2.31 20.32 -13.78
N PRO A 161 -3.43 19.89 -13.17
CA PRO A 161 -3.39 18.93 -12.06
C PRO A 161 -2.75 17.59 -12.45
N THR A 162 -2.87 17.18 -13.71
CA THR A 162 -2.22 16.00 -14.27
C THR A 162 -0.68 16.09 -14.19
N ARG A 163 -0.11 17.29 -14.38
CA ARG A 163 1.34 17.52 -14.20
C ARG A 163 1.75 17.43 -12.74
N GLY A 164 0.89 17.85 -11.81
CA GLY A 164 1.15 17.68 -10.37
C GLY A 164 1.25 16.22 -9.95
N VAL A 165 0.36 15.38 -10.46
CA VAL A 165 0.42 13.93 -10.24
C VAL A 165 1.70 13.35 -10.84
N SER A 166 2.02 13.66 -12.09
CA SER A 166 3.27 13.18 -12.72
C SER A 166 4.52 13.67 -12.00
N TYR A 167 4.51 14.91 -11.52
CA TYR A 167 5.62 15.47 -10.75
C TYR A 167 5.83 14.72 -9.43
N TYR A 168 4.75 14.45 -8.69
CA TYR A 168 4.80 13.61 -7.48
C TYR A 168 5.42 12.23 -7.74
N LEU A 169 4.94 11.54 -8.78
CA LEU A 169 5.42 10.19 -9.12
C LEU A 169 6.91 10.17 -9.47
N ASN A 170 7.39 11.20 -10.15
CA ASN A 170 8.80 11.34 -10.50
C ASN A 170 9.68 11.62 -9.28
N GLN A 171 9.20 12.40 -8.30
CA GLN A 171 9.97 12.69 -7.09
C GLN A 171 10.11 11.50 -6.15
N LEU A 172 9.06 10.67 -6.08
CA LEU A 172 9.03 9.52 -5.18
C LEU A 172 9.60 8.24 -5.80
N GLU A 173 9.97 8.28 -7.09
CA GLU A 173 10.60 7.16 -7.83
C GLU A 173 9.93 5.80 -7.58
N LEU A 174 8.60 5.78 -7.61
CA LEU A 174 7.83 4.58 -7.28
C LEU A 174 8.08 3.44 -8.28
N PRO A 175 8.01 2.16 -7.85
CA PRO A 175 8.01 1.02 -8.77
C PRO A 175 6.93 1.19 -9.86
N THR A 176 7.27 0.82 -11.10
CA THR A 176 6.44 1.13 -12.29
C THR A 176 4.97 0.70 -12.16
N ALA A 177 4.71 -0.49 -11.62
CA ALA A 177 3.35 -0.98 -11.42
C ALA A 177 2.55 -0.10 -10.45
N ARG A 178 3.18 0.30 -9.34
CA ARG A 178 2.59 1.18 -8.32
C ARG A 178 2.39 2.60 -8.86
N ALA A 179 3.39 3.14 -9.56
CA ALA A 179 3.30 4.46 -10.20
C ALA A 179 2.11 4.52 -11.17
N HIS A 180 1.92 3.48 -11.98
CA HIS A 180 0.79 3.39 -12.91
C HIS A 180 -0.55 3.31 -12.19
N ALA A 181 -0.68 2.48 -11.14
CA ALA A 181 -1.90 2.39 -10.35
C ALA A 181 -2.26 3.73 -9.66
N VAL A 182 -1.28 4.41 -9.08
CA VAL A 182 -1.44 5.73 -8.45
C VAL A 182 -1.86 6.76 -9.48
N TYR A 183 -1.21 6.81 -10.65
CA TYR A 183 -1.55 7.73 -11.73
C TYR A 183 -3.01 7.57 -12.15
N GLN A 184 -3.43 6.36 -12.49
CA GLN A 184 -4.79 6.11 -12.98
C GLN A 184 -5.85 6.43 -11.93
N ARG A 185 -5.62 6.06 -10.66
CA ARG A 185 -6.58 6.34 -9.57
C ARG A 185 -6.66 7.84 -9.24
N ALA A 186 -5.53 8.54 -9.24
CA ALA A 186 -5.52 9.99 -9.05
C ALA A 186 -6.25 10.70 -10.19
N LEU A 187 -6.00 10.29 -11.44
CA LEU A 187 -6.73 10.84 -12.59
C LEU A 187 -8.23 10.55 -12.54
N ALA A 188 -8.63 9.35 -12.12
CA ALA A 188 -10.04 9.01 -11.94
C ALA A 188 -10.71 9.94 -10.91
N GLN A 189 -10.04 10.25 -9.80
CA GLN A 189 -10.57 11.20 -8.81
C GLN A 189 -10.59 12.65 -9.33
N LEU A 190 -9.58 13.07 -10.08
CA LEU A 190 -9.58 14.38 -10.73
C LEU A 190 -10.71 14.48 -11.77
N ALA A 191 -11.01 13.39 -12.48
CA ALA A 191 -12.07 13.35 -13.48
C ALA A 191 -13.44 13.70 -12.88
N GLU A 192 -13.71 13.31 -11.63
CA GLU A 192 -14.96 13.67 -10.90
C GLU A 192 -15.14 15.19 -10.73
N THR A 193 -14.04 15.95 -10.79
CA THR A 193 -14.02 17.40 -10.64
C THR A 193 -13.94 18.13 -11.99
N TYR A 194 -13.12 17.64 -12.92
CA TYR A 194 -12.78 18.36 -14.14
C TYR A 194 -13.54 17.91 -15.39
N LEU A 195 -14.10 16.70 -15.42
CA LEU A 195 -14.85 16.25 -16.58
C LEU A 195 -16.30 16.76 -16.52
N PRO A 196 -16.87 17.21 -17.66
CA PRO A 196 -18.28 17.51 -17.74
C PRO A 196 -19.11 16.27 -17.38
N ARG A 197 -20.00 16.41 -16.41
CA ARG A 197 -21.00 15.37 -16.15
C ARG A 197 -21.99 15.38 -17.32
N LEU A 198 -22.22 14.21 -17.92
CA LEU A 198 -23.33 14.07 -18.86
C LEU A 198 -24.60 14.53 -18.14
N ALA A 199 -25.25 15.58 -18.68
CA ALA A 199 -26.56 15.98 -18.21
C ALA A 199 -27.45 14.74 -18.28
N LYS A 200 -27.92 14.24 -17.12
CA LYS A 200 -28.90 13.16 -17.08
C LYS A 200 -30.04 13.58 -18.02
N GLY A 201 -30.19 12.86 -19.12
CA GLY A 201 -30.96 13.30 -20.28
C GLY A 201 -32.35 13.77 -19.86
N GLY A 202 -32.67 15.02 -20.23
CA GLY A 202 -34.04 15.48 -20.25
C GLY A 202 -34.81 14.61 -21.24
N VAL A 203 -35.63 13.70 -20.71
CA VAL A 203 -36.71 13.07 -21.47
C VAL A 203 -37.70 14.19 -21.80
N LYS A 204 -37.45 14.92 -22.89
CA LYS A 204 -38.50 15.67 -23.57
C LYS A 204 -39.40 14.63 -24.23
N THR A 205 -40.46 14.26 -23.53
CA THR A 205 -41.58 13.53 -24.11
C THR A 205 -42.14 14.40 -25.23
N GLN A 206 -41.72 14.09 -26.45
CA GLN A 206 -42.26 14.66 -27.67
C GLN A 206 -43.63 13.99 -27.87
N GLN A 207 -44.65 14.47 -27.16
CA GLN A 207 -46.04 14.20 -27.53
C GLN A 207 -46.38 15.03 -28.75
N SER A 208 -45.98 14.51 -29.91
CA SER A 208 -46.59 14.81 -31.19
C SER A 208 -47.50 13.64 -31.56
N ARG A 209 -48.76 13.72 -31.12
CA ARG A 209 -49.92 13.04 -31.73
C ARG A 209 -51.14 13.89 -31.39
N THR A 210 -52.06 14.26 -32.25
CA THR A 210 -52.28 14.22 -33.70
C THR A 210 -53.53 15.11 -33.86
N ARG A 211 -53.61 15.92 -34.93
CA ARG A 211 -54.85 16.61 -35.32
C ARG A 211 -56.02 15.61 -35.42
N VAL A 212 -57.17 15.93 -34.82
CA VAL A 212 -58.50 16.13 -35.46
C VAL A 212 -59.32 16.99 -34.52
#